data_AF-A0A317YKT9-F1
#
_entry.id   AF-A0A317YKT9-F1
#
_cell.length_a   1.000
_cell.length_b   1.000
_cell.length_c   1.000
_cell.angle_alpha   90.00
_cell.angle_beta   90.00
_cell.angle_gamma   90.00
#
_symmetry.space_group_name_H-M   'P 1'
#
loop_
_entity.id
_entity.type
_entity.pdbx_description
1 polymer ?
#
loop_
_entity_poly.entity_id
_entity_poly.type
_entity_poly.pdbx_seq_one_letter_code
_entity_poly.pdbx_strand_id
1 'polypeptide(L)' 'MKKLKASEIRQKYLDFFVEKGHMVEPSAPLVPIDDDTLLWINSGVATLKKYFDGRET' A
#
# COMPACT_ATOMS: atom_id res chain seq x y z
N MET A 1 -5.78 -28.98 2.93
CA MET A 1 -5.92 -27.51 2.95
C MET A 1 -6.19 -27.01 1.53
N LYS A 2 -7.11 -26.06 1.34
CA LYS A 2 -7.37 -25.46 0.03
C LYS A 2 -6.15 -24.63 -0.40
N LYS A 3 -5.62 -24.85 -1.60
CA LYS A 3 -4.59 -23.98 -2.18
C LYS A 3 -5.26 -22.72 -2.72
N LEU A 4 -4.77 -21.55 -2.30
CA LEU A 4 -5.24 -20.25 -2.76
C LEU A 4 -4.27 -19.69 -3.81
N LYS A 5 -4.82 -19.01 -4.82
CA LYS A 5 -4.04 -18.18 -5.75
C LYS A 5 -3.53 -16.95 -5.00
N ALA A 6 -2.40 -16.39 -5.45
CA ALA A 6 -1.84 -15.17 -4.87
C ALA A 6 -2.84 -13.99 -4.87
N SER A 7 -3.68 -13.88 -5.90
CA SER A 7 -4.75 -12.88 -5.96
C SER A 7 -5.82 -13.08 -4.88
N GLU A 8 -6.19 -14.32 -4.57
CA GLU A 8 -7.16 -14.63 -3.51
C GLU A 8 -6.59 -14.29 -2.13
N ILE A 9 -5.29 -14.55 -1.90
CA ILE A 9 -4.61 -14.18 -0.65
C ILE A 9 -4.57 -12.67 -0.49
N ARG A 10 -4.22 -11.94 -1.55
CA ARG A 10 -4.22 -10.46 -1.54
C ARG A 10 -5.60 -9.91 -1.21
N GLN A 11 -6.64 -10.41 -1.86
CA GLN A 11 -8.01 -9.93 -1.61
C GLN A 11 -8.41 -10.18 -0.16
N LYS A 12 -8.15 -11.37 0.38
CA LYS A 12 -8.44 -11.71 1.78
C LYS A 12 -7.73 -10.81 2.79
N TYR A 13 -6.49 -10.41 2.50
CA TYR A 13 -5.74 -9.47 3.35
C TYR A 13 -6.41 -8.09 3.36
N LEU A 14 -6.77 -7.57 2.17
CA LEU A 14 -7.43 -6.28 2.04
C LEU A 14 -8.81 -6.29 2.72
N ASP A 15 -9.63 -7.32 2.46
CA ASP A 15 -10.98 -7.46 3.03
C ASP A 15 -10.92 -7.48 4.57
N PHE A 16 -9.97 -8.22 5.15
CA PHE A 16 -9.80 -8.29 6.60
C PHE A 16 -9.57 -6.91 7.24
N PHE A 17 -8.76 -6.05 6.63
CA PHE A 17 -8.50 -4.70 7.16
C PHE A 17 -9.66 -3.74 6.89
N VAL A 18 -10.35 -3.88 5.77
CA VAL A 18 -11.60 -3.14 5.47
C VAL A 18 -12.67 -3.43 6.52
N GLU A 19 -12.86 -4.69 6.89
CA GLU A 19 -13.78 -5.08 7.97
C GLU A 19 -13.42 -4.47 9.33
N LYS A 20 -12.16 -4.06 9.52
CA LYS A 20 -11.67 -3.34 10.70
C LYS A 20 -11.71 -1.82 10.55
N GLY A 21 -12.30 -1.30 9.49
CA GLY A 21 -12.45 0.14 9.23
C GLY A 21 -11.24 0.79 8.56
N HIS A 22 -10.32 0.02 7.97
CA HIS A 22 -9.22 0.59 7.19
C HIS A 22 -9.66 0.86 5.75
N MET A 23 -9.12 1.91 5.14
CA MET A 23 -9.32 2.20 3.73
C MET A 23 -8.32 1.40 2.86
N VAL A 24 -8.76 0.94 1.69
CA VAL A 24 -7.86 0.37 0.69
C VAL A 24 -7.25 1.50 -0.13
N GLU A 25 -5.95 1.73 0.05
CA GLU A 25 -5.19 2.67 -0.77
C GLU A 25 -4.65 1.98 -2.04
N PRO A 26 -4.85 2.54 -3.24
CA PRO A 26 -4.23 2.03 -4.46
C PRO A 26 -2.70 1.99 -4.37
N SER A 27 -2.09 1.02 -5.04
CA SER A 27 -0.63 0.96 -5.13
C SER A 27 -0.11 2.20 -5.88
N ALA A 28 0.88 2.86 -5.29
CA ALA A 28 1.60 3.93 -5.97
C ALA A 28 2.37 3.41 -7.21
N PRO A 29 2.74 4.29 -8.15
CA PRO A 29 3.65 3.97 -9.24
C PRO A 29 4.98 3.41 -8.73
N LEU A 30 5.66 2.63 -9.57
CA LEU A 30 6.98 2.08 -9.22
C LEU A 30 8.03 3.18 -9.00
N VAL A 31 7.99 4.22 -9.83
CA VAL A 31 8.88 5.37 -9.74
C VAL A 31 8.25 6.42 -8.82
N PRO A 32 8.95 6.89 -7.78
CA PRO A 32 8.45 7.92 -6.87
C PRO A 32 8.14 9.23 -7.60
N ILE A 33 7.13 9.95 -7.12
CA ILE A 33 6.77 11.29 -7.57
C ILE A 33 7.29 12.27 -6.51
N ASP A 34 8.01 13.31 -6.92
CA ASP A 34 8.58 14.35 -6.06
C ASP A 34 9.62 13.86 -5.02
N ASP A 35 10.35 12.77 -5.31
CA ASP A 35 11.48 12.30 -4.48
C ASP A 35 12.65 11.83 -5.36
N ASP A 36 13.53 12.77 -5.71
CA ASP A 36 14.71 12.52 -6.57
C ASP A 36 15.79 11.65 -5.88
N THR A 37 15.64 11.38 -4.58
CA THR A 37 16.59 10.55 -3.83
C THR A 37 16.27 9.06 -3.90
N LEU A 38 15.06 8.72 -4.34
CA LEU A 38 14.57 7.34 -4.37
C LEU A 38 14.34 6.88 -5.82
N LEU A 39 15.01 5.80 -6.23
CA LEU A 39 14.86 5.25 -7.58
C LEU A 39 13.54 4.46 -7.76
N TRP A 40 13.12 3.71 -6.74
CA TRP A 40 11.93 2.85 -6.80
C TRP A 40 11.25 2.78 -5.42
N ILE A 41 9.92 2.65 -5.41
CA ILE A 41 9.16 2.38 -4.19
C ILE A 41 9.53 1.00 -3.65
N ASN A 42 10.19 0.97 -2.48
CA ASN A 42 10.68 -0.24 -1.84
C ASN A 42 9.71 -0.82 -0.78
N SER A 43 8.72 -0.04 -0.35
CA SER A 43 7.80 -0.40 0.73
C SER A 43 6.49 0.39 0.66
N GLY A 44 5.43 -0.14 1.26
CA GLY A 44 4.15 0.58 1.38
C GLY A 44 4.19 1.79 2.31
N VAL A 45 5.19 1.93 3.19
CA VAL A 45 5.34 3.12 4.04
C VAL A 45 5.96 4.28 3.24
N ALA A 46 6.86 3.99 2.30
CA ALA A 46 7.47 5.02 1.46
C ALA A 46 6.42 5.82 0.68
N THR A 47 5.32 5.17 0.26
CA THR A 47 4.21 5.81 -0.46
C THR A 47 3.32 6.67 0.44
N LEU A 48 3.40 6.49 1.76
CA LEU A 48 2.55 7.16 2.75
C LEU A 48 3.29 8.24 3.54
N LYS A 49 4.54 8.56 3.17
CA LYS A 49 5.40 9.51 3.89
C LYS A 49 4.70 10.85 4.18
N LYS A 50 3.92 11.36 3.23
CA LYS A 50 3.20 12.64 3.33
C LYS A 50 2.12 12.64 4.43
N TYR A 51 1.48 11.50 4.69
CA TYR A 51 0.53 11.36 5.79
C TYR A 51 1.27 11.31 7.13
N PHE A 52 2.40 10.59 7.19
CA PHE A 52 3.19 10.46 8.41
C PHE A 52 3.91 11.74 8.84
N ASP A 53 4.29 12.60 7.89
CA ASP A 53 4.90 13.91 8.17
C ASP A 53 3.90 15.08 8.18
N GLY A 54 2.61 14.81 7.99
CA GLY A 54 1.52 15.78 8.15
C GLY A 54 1.28 16.72 6.97
N ARG A 55 1.86 16.44 5.80
CA ARG A 55 1.62 17.20 4.56
C ARG A 55 0.29 16.85 3.89
N GLU A 56 -0.25 15.67 4.16
CA GLU A 56 -1.55 15.18 3.67
C GLU A 56 -2.36 14.56 4.84
N THR A 57 -3.70 14.48 4.70
CA THR A 57 -4.64 13.96 5.72
C THR A 57 -5.56 12.91 5.15
#